data_AF-A0A1Y2ASG1-F1
#
_entry.id   AF-A0A1Y2ASG1-F1
#
_cell.length_a   1.000
_cell.length_b   1.000
_cell.length_c   1.000
_cell.angle_alpha   90.00
_cell.angle_beta   90.00
_cell.angle_gamma   90.00
#
_symmetry.space_group_name_H-M   'P 1'
#
loop_
_entity.id
_entity.type
_entity.pdbx_description
1 polymer ?
#
loop_
_entity_poly.entity_id
_entity_poly.type
_entity_poly.pdbx_seq_one_letter_code
_entity_poly.pdbx_strand_id
1 'polypeptide(L)'
;MRFLAAIAALPLAFALPQISRTGKYLYDPTGARFYIKGVAYQPEGQLAASSEANNQNGGFPEPSSFVDPLSSSQNCTRDIPYLRQLGVNAVRVYSVNSSLNHDACMSMLEDAGIYVMLDVSLPLNGSIDRSSPAWSTNLLDEYTTTIDAFTKYDNILAFNVGNEVINLVSNTNAAPYVKAAARDIKAYLKSVNSSALVGYSAVDGDADFRNTLAEYMTCGDDDVRVDIYGLNNYEWCGNETLTSSNWNTITQGFSNIAVATYMSEYGCIFSPPRLWTEVTALFASPVSDVFSGGVAFSYFPTSDGYGMVTFSDDGSSVVVSDDFTRLSAEYNSTNGPNSPAQSASSDTTGTCPGINATLLASTTLPPTPDESVCNCVNQNALACRIIPATANQPAVVGSLTDYTCSLLGSSGSGASCDVIGGNGTAGTYGELSFCSPAIKLSYAMSAYYEFNPISTSCDFSGNATLNPQRPNTGQDASTAASQCLAQIPSGGVFTPTPSATGSQTAPQTGSSSQSASASASASSSASGAASRGAELVGSRAVVGLVLGFIGVTIGAAAVF
;
A
#
# COMPACT_ATOMS: atom_id res chain seq x y z
N MET A 1 49.10 -43.44 12.41
CA MET A 1 48.16 -42.31 12.52
C MET A 1 47.67 -41.96 11.13
N ARG A 2 46.40 -42.25 10.82
CA ARG A 2 45.74 -41.79 9.59
C ARG A 2 44.85 -40.61 10.00
N PHE A 3 45.18 -39.40 9.54
CA PHE A 3 44.31 -38.24 9.68
C PHE A 3 43.24 -38.32 8.59
N LEU A 4 41.97 -38.52 8.99
CA LEU A 4 40.83 -38.20 8.14
C LEU A 4 40.60 -36.68 8.25
N ALA A 5 40.76 -35.97 7.15
CA ALA A 5 40.30 -34.59 7.01
C ALA A 5 38.77 -34.62 6.80
N ALA A 6 38.02 -34.12 7.78
CA ALA A 6 36.61 -33.85 7.64
C ALA A 6 36.43 -32.58 6.79
N ILE A 7 35.95 -32.74 5.55
CA ILE A 7 35.51 -31.62 4.73
C ILE A 7 34.14 -31.19 5.29
N ALA A 8 34.11 -30.04 5.94
CA ALA A 8 32.85 -29.38 6.30
C ALA A 8 32.18 -28.93 4.99
N ALA A 9 31.10 -29.60 4.61
CA ALA A 9 30.21 -29.11 3.56
C ALA A 9 29.53 -27.85 4.10
N LEU A 10 29.92 -26.69 3.59
CA LEU A 10 29.13 -25.47 3.76
C LEU A 10 27.76 -25.71 3.12
N PRO A 11 26.65 -25.48 3.82
CA PRO A 11 25.34 -25.49 3.18
C PRO A 11 25.33 -24.39 2.13
N LEU A 12 25.18 -24.77 0.86
CA LEU A 12 24.81 -23.84 -0.18
C LEU A 12 23.37 -23.44 0.12
N ALA A 13 23.18 -22.25 0.69
CA ALA A 13 21.87 -21.61 0.70
C ALA A 13 21.53 -21.33 -0.77
N PHE A 14 20.57 -22.06 -1.31
CA PHE A 14 20.02 -21.79 -2.64
C PHE A 14 18.93 -20.75 -2.46
N ALA A 15 18.99 -19.69 -3.25
CA ALA A 15 17.91 -18.72 -3.36
C ALA A 15 16.57 -19.41 -3.61
N LEU A 16 15.48 -18.85 -3.10
CA LEU A 16 14.17 -19.43 -3.37
C LEU A 16 13.87 -19.44 -4.88
N PRO A 17 13.22 -20.50 -5.41
CA PRO A 17 12.93 -20.57 -6.83
C PRO A 17 12.04 -19.41 -7.29
N GLN A 18 12.47 -18.69 -8.32
CA GLN A 18 11.66 -17.60 -8.86
C GLN A 18 10.30 -18.12 -9.36
N ILE A 19 9.21 -17.58 -8.80
CA ILE A 19 7.85 -17.89 -9.25
C ILE A 19 7.50 -16.98 -10.43
N SER A 20 6.90 -17.57 -11.46
CA SER A 20 6.53 -16.85 -12.69
C SER A 20 5.05 -17.01 -12.98
N ARG A 21 4.47 -16.01 -13.67
CA ARG A 21 3.12 -16.09 -14.23
C ARG A 21 3.18 -16.64 -15.65
N THR A 22 2.27 -17.54 -16.01
CA THR A 22 2.01 -17.92 -17.39
C THR A 22 0.50 -18.07 -17.57
N GLY A 23 -0.12 -17.19 -18.38
CA GLY A 23 -1.57 -17.03 -18.41
C GLY A 23 -2.12 -16.61 -17.05
N LYS A 24 -3.20 -17.26 -16.63
CA LYS A 24 -3.86 -17.00 -15.33
C LYS A 24 -3.29 -17.79 -14.14
N TYR A 25 -2.09 -18.33 -14.29
CA TYR A 25 -1.54 -19.31 -13.36
C TYR A 25 -0.11 -18.96 -12.97
N LEU A 26 0.24 -19.24 -11.71
CA LEU A 26 1.61 -19.17 -11.19
C LEU A 26 2.30 -20.53 -11.31
N TYR A 27 3.60 -20.52 -11.59
CA TYR A 27 4.45 -21.69 -11.75
C TYR A 27 5.83 -21.49 -11.13
N ASP A 28 6.39 -22.57 -10.58
CA ASP A 28 7.80 -22.64 -10.21
C ASP A 28 8.69 -22.91 -11.44
N PRO A 29 10.03 -22.83 -11.31
CA PRO A 29 10.96 -23.10 -12.42
C PRO A 29 10.93 -24.54 -12.97
N THR A 30 10.29 -25.49 -12.26
CA THR A 30 10.09 -26.86 -12.75
C THR A 30 8.87 -26.99 -13.65
N GLY A 31 8.06 -25.92 -13.75
CA GLY A 31 6.79 -25.88 -14.47
C GLY A 31 5.62 -26.43 -13.67
N ALA A 32 5.79 -26.65 -12.36
CA ALA A 32 4.71 -27.07 -11.47
C ALA A 32 3.89 -25.86 -11.01
N ARG A 33 2.57 -26.05 -10.85
CA ARG A 33 1.66 -25.00 -10.35
C ARG A 33 2.13 -24.54 -8.97
N PHE A 34 2.33 -23.23 -8.84
CA PHE A 34 2.54 -22.57 -7.55
C PHE A 34 1.19 -22.09 -7.02
N TYR A 35 0.87 -22.47 -5.78
CA TYR A 35 -0.30 -21.98 -5.06
C TYR A 35 0.16 -21.21 -3.82
N ILE A 36 -0.45 -20.06 -3.58
CA ILE A 36 -0.21 -19.23 -2.40
C ILE A 36 -0.92 -19.90 -1.21
N LYS A 37 -0.13 -20.40 -0.25
CA LYS A 37 -0.56 -20.76 1.11
C LYS A 37 -0.08 -19.63 2.02
N GLY A 38 -0.86 -18.56 2.09
CA GLY A 38 -0.43 -17.31 2.70
C GLY A 38 -1.01 -17.05 4.09
N VAL A 39 -0.39 -16.13 4.82
CA VAL A 39 -0.97 -15.49 6.01
C VAL A 39 -0.66 -13.99 6.03
N ALA A 40 -1.61 -13.16 6.43
CA ALA A 40 -1.41 -11.74 6.65
C ALA A 40 -0.51 -11.54 7.88
N TYR A 41 0.65 -10.90 7.71
CA TYR A 41 1.71 -10.77 8.71
C TYR A 41 2.02 -9.30 8.95
N GLN A 42 1.09 -8.60 9.57
CA GLN A 42 1.18 -7.17 9.87
C GLN A 42 0.54 -6.88 11.24
N PRO A 43 1.30 -6.37 12.22
CA PRO A 43 0.73 -5.85 13.45
C PRO A 43 -0.19 -4.66 13.16
N GLU A 44 -1.31 -4.59 13.87
CA GLU A 44 -2.27 -3.50 13.73
C GLU A 44 -1.63 -2.14 14.07
N GLY A 45 -1.84 -1.15 13.19
CA GLY A 45 -1.46 0.23 13.42
C GLY A 45 -2.47 0.97 14.31
N GLN A 46 -2.19 2.24 14.63
CA GLN A 46 -3.18 3.07 15.32
C GLN A 46 -4.34 3.37 14.38
N LEU A 47 -5.54 2.85 14.69
CA LEU A 47 -6.75 3.15 13.94
C LEU A 47 -7.01 4.66 13.92
N ALA A 48 -7.29 5.20 12.73
CA ALA A 48 -7.78 6.56 12.63
C ALA A 48 -9.26 6.65 13.01
N ALA A 49 -9.68 7.81 13.51
CA ALA A 49 -11.08 8.04 13.84
C ALA A 49 -11.93 8.08 12.56
N SER A 50 -13.08 7.40 12.59
CA SER A 50 -14.08 7.54 11.53
C SER A 50 -14.53 8.99 11.40
N SER A 51 -14.65 9.47 10.16
CA SER A 51 -15.21 10.78 9.84
C SER A 51 -16.35 10.65 8.84
N GLU A 52 -17.21 11.67 8.77
CA GLU A 52 -18.27 11.75 7.76
C GLU A 52 -17.70 11.66 6.33
N ALA A 53 -16.54 12.27 6.10
CA ALA A 53 -15.82 12.17 4.83
C ALA A 53 -15.39 10.73 4.52
N ASN A 54 -14.91 9.97 5.51
CA ASN A 54 -14.58 8.57 5.28
C ASN A 54 -15.84 7.74 4.99
N ASN A 55 -16.95 7.98 5.70
CA ASN A 55 -18.22 7.29 5.46
C ASN A 55 -18.73 7.49 4.03
N GLN A 56 -18.66 8.72 3.51
CA GLN A 56 -19.06 9.04 2.15
C GLN A 56 -18.17 8.40 1.07
N ASN A 57 -16.97 7.97 1.45
CA ASN A 57 -15.98 7.37 0.57
C ASN A 57 -15.69 5.90 0.93
N GLY A 58 -16.68 5.17 1.45
CA GLY A 58 -16.58 3.72 1.66
C GLY A 58 -16.17 3.27 3.06
N GLY A 59 -16.21 4.15 4.06
CA GLY A 59 -16.39 3.76 5.47
C GLY A 59 -15.17 3.26 6.24
N PHE A 60 -14.03 3.01 5.60
CA PHE A 60 -12.82 2.50 6.27
C PHE A 60 -11.75 3.58 6.41
N PRO A 61 -11.55 4.13 7.63
CA PRO A 61 -10.48 5.09 7.86
C PRO A 61 -9.13 4.36 7.77
N GLU A 62 -8.21 4.92 6.99
CA GLU A 62 -6.85 4.39 6.89
C GLU A 62 -6.13 4.56 8.24
N PRO A 63 -5.31 3.58 8.69
CA PRO A 63 -4.56 3.71 9.93
C PRO A 63 -3.68 4.97 9.96
N SER A 64 -3.53 5.56 11.14
CA SER A 64 -2.67 6.74 11.36
C SER A 64 -1.20 6.39 11.63
N SER A 65 -0.89 5.10 11.73
CA SER A 65 0.47 4.61 11.87
C SER A 65 0.55 3.17 11.37
N PHE A 66 1.76 2.64 11.23
CA PHE A 66 2.01 1.22 11.00
C PHE A 66 3.22 0.76 11.80
N VAL A 67 3.38 -0.56 11.91
CA VAL A 67 4.55 -1.21 12.52
C VAL A 67 5.20 -2.07 11.44
N ASP A 68 6.48 -1.86 11.14
CA ASP A 68 7.19 -2.69 10.18
C ASP A 68 7.54 -4.07 10.80
N PRO A 69 6.91 -5.17 10.37
CA PRO A 69 7.14 -6.48 10.97
C PRO A 69 8.42 -7.16 10.49
N LEU A 70 9.04 -6.65 9.40
CA LEU A 70 10.22 -7.21 8.76
C LEU A 70 11.53 -6.55 9.25
N SER A 71 11.43 -5.41 9.94
CA SER A 71 12.58 -4.65 10.44
C SER A 71 13.20 -5.20 11.74
N SER A 72 12.50 -6.10 12.45
CA SER A 72 12.95 -6.62 13.74
C SER A 72 13.39 -8.08 13.63
N SER A 73 14.71 -8.31 13.65
CA SER A 73 15.27 -9.66 13.67
C SER A 73 14.73 -10.49 14.84
N GLN A 74 14.55 -9.90 16.03
CA GLN A 74 14.05 -10.63 17.19
C GLN A 74 12.61 -11.10 17.00
N ASN A 75 11.74 -10.25 16.44
CA ASN A 75 10.35 -10.62 16.18
C ASN A 75 10.27 -11.71 15.11
N CYS A 76 11.04 -11.59 14.02
CA CYS A 76 11.08 -12.62 12.99
C CYS A 76 11.63 -13.96 13.51
N THR A 77 12.68 -13.94 14.35
CA THR A 77 13.19 -15.17 15.00
C THR A 77 12.12 -15.83 15.87
N ARG A 78 11.29 -15.04 16.57
CA ARG A 78 10.18 -15.53 17.38
C ARG A 78 9.06 -16.14 16.53
N ASP A 79 8.69 -15.48 15.44
CA ASP A 79 7.46 -15.79 14.69
C ASP A 79 7.65 -16.86 13.60
N ILE A 80 8.82 -16.94 12.97
CA ILE A 80 9.10 -17.88 11.87
C ILE A 80 8.88 -19.35 12.22
N PRO A 81 9.23 -19.88 13.41
CA PRO A 81 8.88 -21.23 13.81
C PRO A 81 7.37 -21.51 13.70
N TYR A 82 6.53 -20.53 14.01
CA TYR A 82 5.07 -20.64 13.92
C TYR A 82 4.57 -20.49 12.48
N LEU A 83 5.19 -19.64 11.66
CA LEU A 83 4.89 -19.59 10.23
C LEU A 83 5.19 -20.94 9.56
N ARG A 84 6.34 -21.56 9.88
CA ARG A 84 6.65 -22.93 9.43
C ARG A 84 5.63 -23.94 9.94
N GLN A 85 5.20 -23.83 11.20
CA GLN A 85 4.18 -24.70 11.77
C GLN A 85 2.85 -24.59 11.01
N LEU A 86 2.40 -23.38 10.65
CA LEU A 86 1.20 -23.18 9.81
C LEU A 86 1.32 -23.87 8.45
N GLY A 87 2.53 -24.09 7.94
CA GLY A 87 2.76 -24.63 6.60
C GLY A 87 2.56 -23.59 5.49
N VAL A 88 2.72 -22.30 5.81
CA VAL A 88 2.64 -21.22 4.82
C VAL A 88 3.89 -21.18 3.94
N ASN A 89 3.72 -20.80 2.68
CA ASN A 89 4.81 -20.49 1.76
C ASN A 89 4.87 -19.01 1.40
N ALA A 90 3.95 -18.18 1.91
CA ALA A 90 3.96 -16.75 1.68
C ALA A 90 3.44 -15.98 2.89
N VAL A 91 3.91 -14.75 3.05
CA VAL A 91 3.31 -13.74 3.94
C VAL A 91 2.88 -12.54 3.12
N ARG A 92 1.74 -11.94 3.47
CA ARG A 92 1.36 -10.61 2.98
C ARG A 92 1.68 -9.56 4.04
N VAL A 93 2.45 -8.55 3.66
CA VAL A 93 2.88 -7.44 4.52
C VAL A 93 2.36 -6.14 3.91
N TYR A 94 1.66 -5.34 4.70
CA TYR A 94 0.89 -4.19 4.19
C TYR A 94 1.67 -2.88 4.27
N SER A 95 2.67 -2.80 5.15
CA SER A 95 3.48 -1.59 5.31
C SER A 95 4.84 -1.90 5.92
N VAL A 96 5.89 -1.30 5.34
CA VAL A 96 7.27 -1.38 5.80
C VAL A 96 7.88 0.01 5.86
N ASN A 97 8.90 0.19 6.68
CA ASN A 97 9.70 1.40 6.67
C ASN A 97 10.96 1.14 5.85
N SER A 98 10.96 1.64 4.62
CA SER A 98 12.01 1.43 3.61
C SER A 98 13.38 2.01 3.98
N SER A 99 13.46 2.82 5.05
CA SER A 99 14.73 3.31 5.61
C SER A 99 15.41 2.35 6.60
N LEU A 100 14.72 1.30 7.05
CA LEU A 100 15.24 0.31 7.98
C LEU A 100 15.95 -0.84 7.26
N ASN A 101 16.69 -1.65 8.01
CA ASN A 101 17.31 -2.87 7.49
C ASN A 101 16.38 -4.06 7.69
N HIS A 102 16.14 -4.84 6.63
CA HIS A 102 15.28 -6.03 6.65
C HIS A 102 16.07 -7.33 6.39
N ASP A 103 17.40 -7.26 6.25
CA ASP A 103 18.24 -8.37 5.77
C ASP A 103 18.05 -9.64 6.61
N ALA A 104 18.06 -9.49 7.94
CA ALA A 104 17.93 -10.60 8.86
C ALA A 104 16.57 -11.30 8.74
N CYS A 105 15.48 -10.54 8.67
CA CYS A 105 14.14 -11.13 8.59
C CYS A 105 13.90 -11.79 7.23
N MET A 106 14.27 -11.10 6.14
CA MET A 106 14.10 -11.60 4.78
C MET A 106 14.90 -12.88 4.55
N SER A 107 16.14 -12.95 5.03
CA SER A 107 16.95 -14.17 4.99
C SER A 107 16.33 -15.32 5.79
N MET A 108 15.79 -15.06 6.98
CA MET A 108 15.14 -16.13 7.76
C MET A 108 13.83 -16.62 7.12
N LEU A 109 13.07 -15.73 6.45
CA LEU A 109 11.89 -16.11 5.67
C LEU A 109 12.28 -16.95 4.46
N GLU A 110 13.34 -16.55 3.76
CA GLU A 110 13.89 -17.29 2.63
C GLU A 110 14.34 -18.70 3.04
N ASP A 111 15.13 -18.81 4.12
CA ASP A 111 15.55 -20.09 4.72
C ASP A 111 14.35 -20.97 5.15
N ALA A 112 13.19 -20.34 5.40
CA ALA A 112 11.94 -21.02 5.72
C ALA A 112 11.10 -21.42 4.50
N GLY A 113 11.49 -21.05 3.29
CA GLY A 113 10.69 -21.29 2.09
C GLY A 113 9.50 -20.34 1.95
N ILE A 114 9.57 -19.15 2.56
CA ILE A 114 8.47 -18.20 2.64
C ILE A 114 8.77 -16.98 1.77
N TYR A 115 7.91 -16.75 0.78
CA TYR A 115 7.90 -15.54 -0.03
C TYR A 115 7.19 -14.39 0.68
N VAL A 116 7.48 -13.15 0.25
CA VAL A 116 6.79 -11.94 0.70
C VAL A 116 6.01 -11.34 -0.46
N MET A 117 4.74 -11.05 -0.19
CA MET A 117 3.90 -10.16 -0.99
C MET A 117 3.80 -8.84 -0.24
N LEU A 118 4.37 -7.78 -0.81
CA LEU A 118 4.52 -6.49 -0.13
C LEU A 118 3.64 -5.43 -0.77
N ASP A 119 2.70 -4.86 -0.02
CA ASP A 119 2.05 -3.62 -0.41
C ASP A 119 3.06 -2.46 -0.32
N VAL A 120 3.22 -1.71 -1.41
CA VAL A 120 4.19 -0.59 -1.49
C VAL A 120 3.59 0.75 -1.06
N SER A 121 2.29 0.77 -0.81
CA SER A 121 1.60 1.92 -0.26
C SER A 121 1.82 2.04 1.25
N LEU A 122 1.92 3.27 1.74
CA LEU A 122 1.94 3.56 3.17
C LEU A 122 0.66 4.28 3.64
N PRO A 123 0.19 3.99 4.86
CA PRO A 123 -0.88 4.75 5.49
C PRO A 123 -0.58 6.26 5.55
N LEU A 124 -1.64 7.08 5.58
CA LEU A 124 -1.65 8.55 5.66
C LEU A 124 -1.26 9.31 4.39
N ASN A 125 -0.10 9.02 3.80
CA ASN A 125 0.47 9.87 2.74
C ASN A 125 1.15 9.12 1.60
N GLY A 126 1.17 7.80 1.64
CA GLY A 126 1.80 6.94 0.65
C GLY A 126 0.80 6.07 -0.10
N SER A 127 -0.47 6.46 -0.21
CA SER A 127 -1.51 5.69 -0.88
C SER A 127 -2.33 6.55 -1.84
N ILE A 128 -2.94 5.91 -2.85
CA ILE A 128 -3.87 6.60 -3.75
C ILE A 128 -5.16 6.86 -2.97
N ASP A 129 -5.47 8.14 -2.74
CA ASP A 129 -6.69 8.56 -2.06
C ASP A 129 -7.91 8.31 -2.94
N ARG A 130 -8.77 7.38 -2.53
CA ARG A 130 -10.00 7.03 -3.25
C ARG A 130 -10.99 8.19 -3.42
N SER A 131 -10.95 9.19 -2.53
CA SER A 131 -11.84 10.36 -2.57
C SER A 131 -11.36 11.45 -3.53
N SER A 132 -10.04 11.51 -3.76
CA SER A 132 -9.39 12.47 -4.65
C SER A 132 -8.17 11.81 -5.32
N PRO A 133 -8.39 10.84 -6.23
CA PRO A 133 -7.33 9.97 -6.69
C PRO A 133 -6.33 10.71 -7.58
N ALA A 134 -5.05 10.45 -7.33
CA ALA A 134 -3.94 10.95 -8.11
C ALA A 134 -2.85 9.88 -8.20
N TRP A 135 -2.11 9.91 -9.32
CA TRP A 135 -0.84 9.22 -9.46
C TRP A 135 0.22 10.29 -9.68
N SER A 136 1.00 10.55 -8.64
CA SER A 136 1.86 11.73 -8.56
C SER A 136 3.29 11.40 -8.19
N THR A 137 4.20 12.35 -8.40
CA THR A 137 5.64 12.11 -8.19
C THR A 137 5.99 11.67 -6.78
N ASN A 138 5.31 12.17 -5.74
CA ASN A 138 5.52 11.71 -4.37
C ASN A 138 5.07 10.25 -4.13
N LEU A 139 4.03 9.77 -4.83
CA LEU A 139 3.59 8.38 -4.70
C LEU A 139 4.51 7.44 -5.49
N LEU A 140 4.93 7.85 -6.69
CA LEU A 140 5.92 7.11 -7.47
C LEU A 140 7.26 7.02 -6.72
N ASP A 141 7.70 8.10 -6.09
CA ASP A 141 8.92 8.13 -5.26
C ASP A 141 8.82 7.18 -4.06
N GLU A 142 7.70 7.22 -3.33
CA GLU A 142 7.43 6.29 -2.22
C GLU A 142 7.49 4.83 -2.67
N TYR A 143 6.77 4.49 -3.76
CA TYR A 143 6.68 3.13 -4.24
C TYR A 143 8.03 2.61 -4.74
N THR A 144 8.77 3.42 -5.51
CA THR A 144 10.08 3.03 -6.04
C THR A 144 11.15 2.96 -4.96
N THR A 145 11.12 3.86 -3.97
CA THR A 145 12.00 3.80 -2.78
C THR A 145 11.78 2.51 -1.99
N THR A 146 10.52 2.14 -1.78
CA THR A 146 10.18 0.88 -1.11
C THR A 146 10.61 -0.33 -1.93
N ILE A 147 10.40 -0.32 -3.24
CA ILE A 147 10.88 -1.39 -4.12
C ILE A 147 12.40 -1.52 -4.07
N ASP A 148 13.15 -0.42 -4.13
CA ASP A 148 14.62 -0.44 -4.09
C ASP A 148 15.16 -1.07 -2.80
N ALA A 149 14.52 -0.83 -1.66
CA ALA A 149 14.90 -1.44 -0.39
C ALA A 149 14.73 -2.97 -0.38
N PHE A 150 13.84 -3.51 -1.24
CA PHE A 150 13.46 -4.93 -1.25
C PHE A 150 13.86 -5.71 -2.53
N THR A 151 14.25 -5.05 -3.62
CA THR A 151 14.65 -5.71 -4.89
C THR A 151 15.85 -6.65 -4.75
N LYS A 152 16.64 -6.50 -3.68
CA LYS A 152 17.79 -7.35 -3.37
C LYS A 152 17.45 -8.70 -2.72
N TYR A 153 16.17 -8.95 -2.37
CA TYR A 153 15.75 -10.20 -1.74
C TYR A 153 15.05 -11.11 -2.76
N ASP A 154 15.55 -12.33 -2.92
CA ASP A 154 15.05 -13.29 -3.92
C ASP A 154 13.65 -13.85 -3.59
N ASN A 155 13.23 -13.72 -2.33
CA ASN A 155 11.93 -14.18 -1.85
C ASN A 155 10.81 -13.12 -1.95
N ILE A 156 10.99 -12.02 -2.69
CA ILE A 156 9.86 -11.16 -3.08
C ILE A 156 9.05 -11.83 -4.20
N LEU A 157 7.81 -12.22 -3.89
CA LEU A 157 6.89 -12.76 -4.89
C LEU A 157 6.19 -11.64 -5.67
N ALA A 158 5.68 -10.63 -4.96
CA ALA A 158 4.90 -9.57 -5.56
C ALA A 158 4.99 -8.24 -4.80
N PHE A 159 4.88 -7.14 -5.53
CA PHE A 159 4.61 -5.80 -5.01
C PHE A 159 3.16 -5.41 -5.33
N ASN A 160 2.36 -5.09 -4.32
CA ASN A 160 0.97 -4.70 -4.48
C ASN A 160 0.84 -3.16 -4.51
N VAL A 161 0.33 -2.59 -5.60
CA VAL A 161 0.29 -1.13 -5.84
C VAL A 161 -0.93 -0.43 -5.24
N GLY A 162 -1.84 -1.19 -4.65
CA GLY A 162 -3.01 -0.67 -3.95
C GLY A 162 -3.86 -1.77 -3.34
N ASN A 163 -4.51 -1.44 -2.23
CA ASN A 163 -5.44 -2.31 -1.51
C ASN A 163 -6.76 -1.57 -1.29
N GLU A 164 -7.84 -2.07 -1.90
CA GLU A 164 -9.19 -1.53 -1.76
C GLU A 164 -9.28 -0.01 -1.95
N VAL A 165 -8.50 0.50 -2.91
CA VAL A 165 -8.61 1.90 -3.33
C VAL A 165 -10.02 2.09 -3.89
N ILE A 166 -10.44 1.20 -4.78
CA ILE A 166 -11.80 1.14 -5.31
C ILE A 166 -12.60 0.17 -4.43
N ASN A 167 -13.57 0.71 -3.70
CA ASN A 167 -14.45 -0.08 -2.83
C ASN A 167 -15.95 0.18 -3.02
N LEU A 168 -16.31 1.12 -3.90
CA LEU A 168 -17.67 1.43 -4.27
C LEU A 168 -17.75 1.69 -5.78
N VAL A 169 -18.92 1.47 -6.38
CA VAL A 169 -19.16 1.86 -7.78
C VAL A 169 -18.85 3.36 -8.00
N SER A 170 -19.22 4.21 -7.04
CA SER A 170 -19.02 5.66 -7.10
C SER A 170 -17.56 6.11 -7.12
N ASN A 171 -16.60 5.27 -6.69
CA ASN A 171 -15.17 5.60 -6.70
C ASN A 171 -14.35 4.77 -7.70
N THR A 172 -15.01 4.10 -8.65
CA THR A 172 -14.34 3.40 -9.76
C THR A 172 -13.53 4.34 -10.66
N ASN A 173 -13.77 5.66 -10.61
CA ASN A 173 -12.93 6.68 -11.23
C ASN A 173 -11.49 6.72 -10.68
N ALA A 174 -11.18 6.04 -9.58
CA ALA A 174 -9.81 5.86 -9.10
C ALA A 174 -9.03 4.75 -9.83
N ALA A 175 -9.72 3.82 -10.51
CA ALA A 175 -9.08 2.67 -11.18
C ALA A 175 -8.03 3.05 -12.25
N PRO A 176 -8.18 4.12 -13.06
CA PRO A 176 -7.14 4.53 -14.00
C PRO A 176 -5.81 4.91 -13.32
N TYR A 177 -5.86 5.47 -12.11
CA TYR A 177 -4.66 5.85 -11.36
C TYR A 177 -3.95 4.62 -10.80
N VAL A 178 -4.69 3.65 -10.25
CA VAL A 178 -4.12 2.37 -9.80
C VAL A 178 -3.51 1.61 -10.98
N LYS A 179 -4.17 1.62 -12.14
CA LYS A 179 -3.68 0.96 -13.34
C LYS A 179 -2.44 1.66 -13.93
N ALA A 180 -2.35 2.98 -13.84
CA ALA A 180 -1.12 3.72 -14.17
C ALA A 180 0.03 3.42 -13.19
N ALA A 181 -0.26 3.29 -11.89
CA ALA A 181 0.73 2.85 -10.92
C ALA A 181 1.25 1.45 -11.27
N ALA A 182 0.37 0.51 -11.64
CA ALA A 182 0.79 -0.81 -12.10
C ALA A 182 1.71 -0.71 -13.34
N ARG A 183 1.31 0.07 -14.36
CA ARG A 183 2.13 0.30 -15.57
C ARG A 183 3.53 0.80 -15.24
N ASP A 184 3.61 1.86 -14.44
CA ASP A 184 4.87 2.55 -14.16
C ASP A 184 5.78 1.70 -13.25
N ILE A 185 5.20 0.99 -12.28
CA ILE A 185 5.95 0.07 -11.40
C ILE A 185 6.44 -1.16 -12.16
N LYS A 186 5.66 -1.72 -13.08
CA LYS A 186 6.14 -2.80 -13.97
C LYS A 186 7.30 -2.33 -14.84
N ALA A 187 7.20 -1.14 -15.43
CA ALA A 187 8.29 -0.56 -16.20
C ALA A 187 9.54 -0.34 -15.34
N TYR A 188 9.37 0.14 -14.10
CA TYR A 188 10.46 0.33 -13.15
C TYR A 188 11.15 -0.98 -12.77
N LEU A 189 10.40 -2.01 -12.35
CA LEU A 189 10.93 -3.33 -11.99
C LEU A 189 11.75 -3.94 -13.14
N LYS A 190 11.26 -3.82 -14.37
CA LYS A 190 11.99 -4.27 -15.57
C LYS A 190 13.32 -3.52 -15.74
N SER A 191 13.36 -2.22 -15.43
CA SER A 191 14.56 -1.39 -15.54
C SER A 191 15.65 -1.78 -14.53
N VAL A 192 15.25 -2.31 -13.37
CA VAL A 192 16.14 -2.81 -12.31
C VAL A 192 16.33 -4.32 -12.34
N ASN A 193 15.91 -4.98 -13.43
CA ASN A 193 15.98 -6.44 -13.63
C ASN A 193 15.28 -7.28 -12.54
N SER A 194 14.24 -6.72 -11.90
CA SER A 194 13.39 -7.48 -10.97
C SER A 194 12.27 -8.19 -11.72
N SER A 195 11.98 -9.41 -11.30
CA SER A 195 10.89 -10.24 -11.81
C SER A 195 9.69 -10.34 -10.87
N ALA A 196 9.67 -9.56 -9.80
CA ALA A 196 8.55 -9.53 -8.87
C ALA A 196 7.25 -9.17 -9.61
N LEU A 197 6.15 -9.83 -9.27
CA LEU A 197 4.85 -9.58 -9.88
C LEU A 197 4.27 -8.26 -9.36
N VAL A 198 3.55 -7.52 -10.20
CA VAL A 198 2.82 -6.32 -9.75
C VAL A 198 1.34 -6.64 -9.54
N GLY A 199 0.84 -6.42 -8.33
CA GLY A 199 -0.52 -6.78 -7.93
C GLY A 199 -1.44 -5.61 -7.58
N TYR A 200 -2.74 -5.90 -7.57
CA TYR A 200 -3.77 -5.07 -6.90
C TYR A 200 -4.67 -5.98 -6.06
N SER A 201 -5.04 -5.56 -4.85
CA SER A 201 -5.98 -6.28 -3.98
C SER A 201 -7.29 -5.52 -3.89
N ALA A 202 -8.38 -6.16 -4.29
CA ALA A 202 -9.71 -5.58 -4.38
C ALA A 202 -10.61 -6.01 -3.22
N VAL A 203 -11.58 -5.16 -2.89
CA VAL A 203 -12.64 -5.50 -1.95
C VAL A 203 -13.61 -6.50 -2.58
N ASP A 204 -14.29 -7.26 -1.74
CA ASP A 204 -15.49 -7.97 -2.13
C ASP A 204 -16.72 -7.05 -2.09
N GLY A 205 -17.42 -6.94 -3.21
CA GLY A 205 -18.63 -6.14 -3.35
C GLY A 205 -19.60 -6.82 -4.30
N ASP A 206 -20.67 -6.11 -4.68
CA ASP A 206 -21.69 -6.64 -5.60
C ASP A 206 -21.06 -7.27 -6.85
N ALA A 207 -21.58 -8.42 -7.27
CA ALA A 207 -20.94 -9.27 -8.28
C ALA A 207 -20.61 -8.51 -9.58
N ASP A 208 -21.51 -7.65 -10.07
CA ASP A 208 -21.29 -6.91 -11.30
C ASP A 208 -20.17 -5.86 -11.15
N PHE A 209 -20.09 -5.17 -10.01
CA PHE A 209 -19.00 -4.25 -9.69
C PHE A 209 -17.68 -4.99 -9.55
N ARG A 210 -17.66 -6.04 -8.73
CA ARG A 210 -16.48 -6.88 -8.45
C ARG A 210 -15.89 -7.45 -9.73
N ASN A 211 -16.72 -8.06 -10.57
CA ASN A 211 -16.27 -8.70 -11.81
C ASN A 211 -15.79 -7.65 -12.82
N THR A 212 -16.52 -6.54 -12.99
CA THR A 212 -16.14 -5.49 -13.95
C THR A 212 -14.83 -4.79 -13.54
N LEU A 213 -14.60 -4.60 -12.23
CA LEU A 213 -13.34 -4.07 -11.72
C LEU A 213 -12.18 -5.05 -11.99
N ALA A 214 -12.38 -6.35 -11.75
CA ALA A 214 -11.38 -7.37 -12.07
C ALA A 214 -11.06 -7.40 -13.57
N GLU A 215 -12.06 -7.34 -14.44
CA GLU A 215 -11.86 -7.22 -15.89
C GLU A 215 -11.08 -5.96 -16.26
N TYR A 216 -11.41 -4.81 -15.66
CA TYR A 216 -10.71 -3.54 -15.92
C TYR A 216 -9.24 -3.57 -15.49
N MET A 217 -8.93 -4.11 -14.31
CA MET A 217 -7.55 -4.16 -13.82
C MET A 217 -6.67 -5.15 -14.60
N THR A 218 -7.29 -6.12 -15.27
CA THR A 218 -6.60 -7.25 -15.92
C THR A 218 -6.67 -7.22 -17.45
N CYS A 219 -7.38 -6.26 -18.04
CA CYS A 219 -7.45 -6.02 -19.49
C CYS A 219 -6.27 -5.18 -20.04
N GLY A 220 -6.13 -5.18 -21.36
CA GLY A 220 -5.11 -4.40 -22.07
C GLY A 220 -3.78 -5.15 -22.21
N ASP A 221 -2.80 -4.44 -22.76
CA ASP A 221 -1.46 -4.97 -22.97
C ASP A 221 -0.79 -5.35 -21.65
N ASP A 222 0.21 -6.23 -21.74
CA ASP A 222 0.82 -6.79 -20.54
C ASP A 222 1.48 -5.72 -19.66
N ASP A 223 2.05 -4.69 -20.28
CA ASP A 223 2.71 -3.58 -19.59
C ASP A 223 1.76 -2.67 -18.79
N VAL A 224 0.43 -2.74 -19.00
CA VAL A 224 -0.54 -1.88 -18.30
C VAL A 224 -1.49 -2.63 -17.37
N ARG A 225 -1.60 -3.95 -17.48
CA ARG A 225 -2.43 -4.78 -16.58
C ARG A 225 -1.62 -5.31 -15.41
N VAL A 226 -2.28 -5.56 -14.28
CA VAL A 226 -1.63 -6.23 -13.14
C VAL A 226 -1.21 -7.66 -13.50
N ASP A 227 -0.14 -8.15 -12.88
CA ASP A 227 0.32 -9.53 -13.03
C ASP A 227 -0.51 -10.50 -12.20
N ILE A 228 -0.92 -10.05 -11.02
CA ILE A 228 -1.72 -10.82 -10.07
C ILE A 228 -2.84 -9.96 -9.48
N TYR A 229 -4.07 -10.50 -9.42
CA TYR A 229 -5.25 -9.81 -8.90
C TYR A 229 -5.76 -10.50 -7.63
N GLY A 230 -5.76 -9.78 -6.53
CA GLY A 230 -6.26 -10.21 -5.23
C GLY A 230 -7.72 -9.85 -5.03
N LEU A 231 -8.49 -10.76 -4.43
CA LEU A 231 -9.82 -10.48 -3.88
C LEU A 231 -9.80 -10.71 -2.36
N ASN A 232 -10.08 -9.68 -1.56
CA ASN A 232 -10.30 -9.82 -0.13
C ASN A 232 -11.72 -10.37 0.06
N ASN A 233 -11.86 -11.68 0.29
CA ASN A 233 -13.17 -12.33 0.33
C ASN A 233 -13.43 -13.03 1.66
N TYR A 234 -14.52 -12.65 2.30
CA TYR A 234 -14.95 -13.19 3.60
C TYR A 234 -16.34 -13.84 3.53
N GLU A 235 -16.83 -14.20 2.33
CA GLU A 235 -18.18 -14.78 2.16
C GLU A 235 -18.30 -16.19 2.76
N TRP A 236 -17.20 -16.96 2.83
CA TRP A 236 -17.22 -18.31 3.42
C TRP A 236 -17.08 -18.27 4.94
N CYS A 237 -18.15 -18.61 5.67
CA CYS A 237 -18.21 -18.54 7.13
C CYS A 237 -18.54 -19.89 7.79
N GLY A 238 -17.56 -20.51 8.46
CA GLY A 238 -17.76 -21.77 9.18
C GLY A 238 -17.73 -22.98 8.24
N ASN A 239 -18.62 -23.95 8.42
CA ASN A 239 -18.64 -25.18 7.62
C ASN A 239 -19.52 -25.05 6.37
N GLU A 240 -19.22 -24.10 5.50
CA GLU A 240 -19.99 -23.88 4.29
C GLU A 240 -19.57 -24.80 3.14
N THR A 241 -20.29 -24.66 2.04
CA THR A 241 -20.02 -25.28 0.74
C THR A 241 -19.83 -24.18 -0.29
N LEU A 242 -19.35 -24.51 -1.50
CA LEU A 242 -19.24 -23.54 -2.60
C LEU A 242 -20.54 -22.78 -2.87
N THR A 243 -21.70 -23.42 -2.73
CA THR A 243 -22.99 -22.79 -2.99
C THR A 243 -23.44 -21.91 -1.83
N SER A 244 -23.29 -22.38 -0.58
CA SER A 244 -23.78 -21.61 0.58
C SER A 244 -22.90 -20.40 0.91
N SER A 245 -21.61 -20.47 0.59
CA SER A 245 -20.64 -19.36 0.69
C SER A 245 -20.63 -18.44 -0.53
N ASN A 246 -21.45 -18.71 -1.55
CA ASN A 246 -21.46 -18.01 -2.83
C ASN A 246 -20.15 -18.09 -3.66
N TRP A 247 -19.15 -18.86 -3.22
CA TRP A 247 -17.89 -19.07 -3.94
C TRP A 247 -18.07 -19.70 -5.32
N ASN A 248 -19.16 -20.42 -5.57
CA ASN A 248 -19.52 -20.88 -6.91
C ASN A 248 -19.74 -19.70 -7.88
N THR A 249 -20.44 -18.65 -7.44
CA THR A 249 -20.70 -17.43 -8.23
C THR A 249 -19.43 -16.62 -8.43
N ILE A 250 -18.61 -16.48 -7.38
CA ILE A 250 -17.31 -15.80 -7.45
C ILE A 250 -16.40 -16.51 -8.45
N THR A 251 -16.24 -17.83 -8.30
CA THR A 251 -15.41 -18.65 -9.19
C THR A 251 -15.89 -18.53 -10.64
N GLN A 252 -17.20 -18.53 -10.88
CA GLN A 252 -17.75 -18.35 -12.21
C GLN A 252 -17.45 -16.96 -12.77
N GLY A 253 -17.63 -15.90 -11.99
CA GLY A 253 -17.36 -14.51 -12.40
C GLY A 253 -15.89 -14.27 -12.79
N PHE A 254 -14.96 -14.95 -12.13
CA PHE A 254 -13.53 -14.79 -12.36
C PHE A 254 -12.96 -15.77 -13.40
N SER A 255 -13.76 -16.71 -13.89
CA SER A 255 -13.31 -17.79 -14.81
C SER A 255 -12.63 -17.29 -16.09
N ASN A 256 -12.96 -16.08 -16.56
CA ASN A 256 -12.41 -15.47 -17.77
C ASN A 256 -11.26 -14.48 -17.52
N ILE A 257 -10.89 -14.21 -16.26
CA ILE A 257 -9.77 -13.32 -15.94
C ILE A 257 -8.47 -13.91 -16.47
N ALA A 258 -7.69 -13.09 -17.19
CA ALA A 258 -6.55 -13.54 -17.99
C ALA A 258 -5.22 -13.57 -17.22
N VAL A 259 -5.19 -13.03 -16.00
CA VAL A 259 -4.01 -12.97 -15.14
C VAL A 259 -4.21 -13.83 -13.90
N ALA A 260 -3.15 -14.07 -13.13
CA ALA A 260 -3.27 -14.89 -11.92
C ALA A 260 -4.20 -14.20 -10.91
N THR A 261 -5.15 -14.94 -10.35
CA THR A 261 -5.99 -14.43 -9.26
C THR A 261 -5.74 -15.21 -7.98
N TYR A 262 -6.01 -14.61 -6.83
CA TYR A 262 -5.91 -15.27 -5.52
C TYR A 262 -6.85 -14.59 -4.52
N MET A 263 -7.19 -15.29 -3.44
CA MET A 263 -7.88 -14.66 -2.31
C MET A 263 -6.84 -13.87 -1.51
N SER A 264 -6.76 -12.56 -1.70
CA SER A 264 -5.75 -11.71 -1.05
C SER A 264 -5.94 -11.57 0.44
N GLU A 265 -7.17 -11.85 0.91
CA GLU A 265 -7.55 -12.11 2.28
C GLU A 265 -8.72 -13.10 2.30
N TYR A 266 -8.78 -13.97 3.30
CA TYR A 266 -9.96 -14.78 3.63
C TYR A 266 -9.95 -15.23 5.10
N GLY A 267 -11.07 -15.77 5.57
CA GLY A 267 -11.19 -16.38 6.91
C GLY A 267 -12.24 -15.71 7.80
N CYS A 268 -13.50 -15.69 7.36
CA CYS A 268 -14.62 -15.04 8.04
C CYS A 268 -14.74 -15.41 9.53
N ILE A 269 -14.89 -14.42 10.40
CA ILE A 269 -15.04 -14.61 11.87
C ILE A 269 -16.49 -14.70 12.35
N PHE A 270 -17.49 -14.47 11.49
CA PHE A 270 -18.89 -14.37 11.91
C PHE A 270 -19.59 -15.72 12.21
N SER A 271 -18.92 -16.85 11.97
CA SER A 271 -19.40 -18.19 12.33
C SER A 271 -18.31 -18.96 13.09
N PRO A 272 -18.05 -18.61 14.36
CA PRO A 272 -16.99 -19.25 15.14
C PRO A 272 -17.40 -20.67 15.62
N PRO A 273 -16.44 -21.59 15.82
CA PRO A 273 -15.02 -21.42 15.53
C PRO A 273 -14.74 -21.38 14.02
N ARG A 274 -13.74 -20.61 13.59
CA ARG A 274 -13.27 -20.63 12.20
C ARG A 274 -12.71 -22.01 11.88
N LEU A 275 -13.36 -22.73 10.97
CA LEU A 275 -13.02 -24.11 10.64
C LEU A 275 -12.02 -24.23 9.50
N TRP A 276 -11.83 -23.16 8.71
CA TRP A 276 -10.94 -23.11 7.55
C TRP A 276 -11.28 -24.12 6.44
N THR A 277 -12.54 -24.56 6.35
CA THR A 277 -12.97 -25.53 5.32
C THR A 277 -12.91 -24.96 3.90
N GLU A 278 -12.88 -23.63 3.77
CA GLU A 278 -12.58 -22.90 2.55
C GLU A 278 -11.18 -23.19 2.00
N VAL A 279 -10.20 -23.58 2.84
CA VAL A 279 -8.88 -23.99 2.39
C VAL A 279 -8.98 -25.21 1.50
N THR A 280 -9.73 -26.24 1.90
CA THR A 280 -9.94 -27.41 1.04
C THR A 280 -10.53 -27.02 -0.32
N ALA A 281 -11.49 -26.08 -0.34
CA ALA A 281 -12.09 -25.60 -1.58
C ALA A 281 -11.09 -24.81 -2.45
N LEU A 282 -10.29 -23.92 -1.86
CA LEU A 282 -9.36 -23.03 -2.55
C LEU A 282 -8.28 -23.78 -3.36
N PHE A 283 -7.95 -25.00 -2.94
CA PHE A 283 -6.95 -25.86 -3.58
C PHE A 283 -7.60 -27.03 -4.35
N ALA A 284 -8.91 -26.99 -4.59
CA ALA A 284 -9.62 -28.00 -5.38
C ALA A 284 -10.41 -27.35 -6.53
N SER A 285 -10.58 -28.07 -7.63
CA SER A 285 -11.48 -27.63 -8.71
C SER A 285 -12.92 -27.61 -8.19
N PRO A 286 -13.72 -26.59 -8.56
CA PRO A 286 -13.46 -25.59 -9.59
C PRO A 286 -12.68 -24.34 -9.13
N VAL A 287 -12.47 -24.12 -7.83
CA VAL A 287 -11.86 -22.87 -7.35
C VAL A 287 -10.41 -22.75 -7.76
N SER A 288 -9.63 -23.85 -7.69
CA SER A 288 -8.21 -23.87 -8.07
C SER A 288 -7.95 -23.70 -9.58
N ASP A 289 -8.99 -23.81 -10.39
CA ASP A 289 -8.95 -23.54 -11.85
C ASP A 289 -8.99 -22.03 -12.13
N VAL A 290 -9.32 -21.23 -11.12
CA VAL A 290 -9.45 -19.77 -11.20
C VAL A 290 -8.44 -19.11 -10.28
N PHE A 291 -8.45 -19.46 -9.00
CA PHE A 291 -7.60 -18.86 -7.97
C PHE A 291 -6.36 -19.71 -7.70
N SER A 292 -5.19 -19.07 -7.63
CA SER A 292 -3.90 -19.67 -7.31
C SER A 292 -3.59 -19.64 -5.80
N GLY A 293 -4.59 -20.00 -4.98
CA GLY A 293 -4.47 -19.99 -3.52
C GLY A 293 -4.96 -18.70 -2.87
N GLY A 294 -4.46 -18.39 -1.67
CA GLY A 294 -4.87 -17.21 -0.92
C GLY A 294 -4.11 -16.99 0.39
N VAL A 295 -4.45 -15.90 1.07
CA VAL A 295 -3.80 -15.43 2.29
C VAL A 295 -4.82 -15.40 3.43
N ALA A 296 -4.61 -16.21 4.47
CA ALA A 296 -5.48 -16.20 5.65
C ALA A 296 -5.29 -14.91 6.46
N PHE A 297 -6.39 -14.27 6.87
CA PHE A 297 -6.37 -13.07 7.70
C PHE A 297 -6.72 -13.42 9.15
N SER A 298 -5.85 -13.23 10.15
CA SER A 298 -4.48 -12.74 10.13
C SER A 298 -3.64 -13.44 11.21
N TYR A 299 -2.31 -13.31 11.12
CA TYR A 299 -1.39 -13.85 12.13
C TYR A 299 -1.54 -13.09 13.46
N PHE A 300 -1.29 -11.77 13.44
CA PHE A 300 -1.35 -10.89 14.60
C PHE A 300 -2.79 -10.58 15.02
N PRO A 301 -3.07 -10.40 16.33
CA PRO A 301 -4.37 -9.97 16.81
C PRO A 301 -4.71 -8.56 16.31
N THR A 302 -5.98 -8.37 15.99
CA THR A 302 -6.56 -7.09 15.57
C THR A 302 -7.72 -6.71 16.48
N SER A 303 -8.05 -5.43 16.52
CA SER A 303 -9.11 -4.89 17.37
C SER A 303 -10.52 -5.39 17.02
N ASP A 304 -10.74 -5.80 15.77
CA ASP A 304 -12.00 -6.33 15.24
C ASP A 304 -12.16 -7.85 15.42
N GLY A 305 -11.20 -8.51 16.07
CA GLY A 305 -11.32 -9.90 16.52
C GLY A 305 -10.69 -10.94 15.60
N TYR A 306 -9.89 -10.53 14.61
CA TYR A 306 -8.98 -11.41 13.90
C TYR A 306 -7.68 -11.64 14.70
N GLY A 307 -6.80 -12.45 14.11
CA GLY A 307 -5.56 -12.90 14.73
C GLY A 307 -5.61 -14.33 15.23
N MET A 308 -4.49 -15.01 15.09
CA MET A 308 -4.34 -16.41 15.47
C MET A 308 -3.34 -16.64 16.59
N VAL A 309 -2.62 -15.59 16.98
CA VAL A 309 -1.64 -15.65 18.05
C VAL A 309 -1.84 -14.55 19.09
N THR A 310 -1.37 -14.78 20.30
CA THR A 310 -1.18 -13.76 21.33
C THR A 310 0.27 -13.78 21.81
N PHE A 311 0.74 -12.64 22.30
CA PHE A 311 2.12 -12.48 22.78
C PHE A 311 2.12 -12.35 24.30
N SER A 312 3.19 -12.85 24.95
CA SER A 312 3.45 -12.52 26.35
C SER A 312 3.62 -11.01 26.55
N ASP A 313 3.44 -10.53 27.78
CA ASP A 313 3.56 -9.10 28.13
C ASP A 313 4.92 -8.49 27.71
N ASP A 314 5.99 -9.29 27.72
CA ASP A 314 7.34 -8.89 27.29
C ASP A 314 7.60 -9.08 25.78
N GLY A 315 6.60 -9.57 25.05
CA GLY A 315 6.67 -9.87 23.62
C GLY A 315 7.61 -11.03 23.25
N SER A 316 8.15 -11.78 24.20
CA SER A 316 9.19 -12.79 23.93
C SER A 316 8.65 -14.15 23.51
N SER A 317 7.38 -14.45 23.84
CA SER A 317 6.75 -15.75 23.56
C SER A 317 5.40 -15.60 22.88
N VAL A 318 5.03 -16.62 22.12
CA VAL A 318 3.79 -16.69 21.33
C VAL A 318 2.92 -17.84 21.86
N VAL A 319 1.65 -17.54 22.09
CA VAL A 319 0.60 -18.53 22.36
C VAL A 319 -0.29 -18.60 21.13
N VAL A 320 -0.40 -19.80 20.55
CA VAL A 320 -1.26 -20.06 19.39
C VAL A 320 -2.68 -20.39 19.83
N SER A 321 -3.68 -19.95 19.07
CA SER A 321 -5.08 -20.29 19.32
C SER A 321 -5.48 -21.65 18.74
N ASP A 322 -6.67 -22.14 19.09
CA ASP A 322 -7.26 -23.31 18.41
C ASP A 322 -7.46 -23.04 16.91
N ASP A 323 -7.58 -21.76 16.55
CA ASP A 323 -7.78 -21.32 15.19
C ASP A 323 -6.54 -21.48 14.32
N PHE A 324 -5.39 -21.07 14.87
CA PHE A 324 -4.08 -21.39 14.32
C PHE A 324 -3.93 -22.89 14.08
N THR A 325 -4.34 -23.70 15.07
CA THR A 325 -4.18 -25.16 15.02
C THR A 325 -5.01 -25.77 13.89
N ARG A 326 -6.24 -25.27 13.66
CA ARG A 326 -7.10 -25.73 12.55
C ARG A 326 -6.57 -25.29 11.20
N LEU A 327 -6.16 -24.03 11.04
CA LEU A 327 -5.56 -23.56 9.78
C LEU A 327 -4.30 -24.36 9.43
N SER A 328 -3.42 -24.58 10.41
CA SER A 328 -2.25 -25.43 10.29
C SER A 328 -2.62 -26.82 9.79
N ALA A 329 -3.68 -27.44 10.32
CA ALA A 329 -4.12 -28.77 9.89
C ALA A 329 -4.63 -28.77 8.43
N GLU A 330 -5.45 -27.79 8.05
CA GLU A 330 -5.97 -27.64 6.67
C GLU A 330 -4.84 -27.39 5.66
N TYR A 331 -3.93 -26.45 5.93
CA TYR A 331 -2.80 -26.16 5.04
C TYR A 331 -1.83 -27.33 4.87
N ASN A 332 -1.54 -28.07 5.94
CA ASN A 332 -0.61 -29.20 5.86
C ASN A 332 -1.24 -30.46 5.25
N SER A 333 -2.57 -30.57 5.22
CA SER A 333 -3.27 -31.72 4.61
C SER A 333 -3.70 -31.47 3.15
N THR A 334 -3.75 -30.22 2.72
CA THR A 334 -4.26 -29.83 1.40
C THR A 334 -3.14 -29.62 0.39
N ASN A 335 -3.31 -30.12 -0.85
CA ASN A 335 -2.42 -29.84 -1.98
C ASN A 335 -3.25 -29.50 -3.22
N GLY A 336 -2.83 -28.46 -3.95
CA GLY A 336 -3.48 -28.08 -5.21
C GLY A 336 -3.15 -29.04 -6.36
N PRO A 337 -4.01 -29.16 -7.38
CA PRO A 337 -3.71 -29.98 -8.55
C PRO A 337 -2.54 -29.37 -9.34
N ASN A 338 -1.61 -30.22 -9.81
CA ASN A 338 -0.54 -29.77 -10.72
C ASN A 338 -1.03 -29.70 -12.18
N SER A 339 -2.14 -28.99 -12.40
CA SER A 339 -2.75 -28.80 -13.71
C SER A 339 -3.39 -27.41 -13.84
N PRO A 340 -3.38 -26.79 -15.03
CA PRO A 340 -2.73 -27.29 -16.26
C PRO A 340 -1.20 -27.23 -16.16
N ALA A 341 -0.52 -27.98 -17.03
CA ALA A 341 0.93 -27.83 -17.17
C ALA A 341 1.26 -26.44 -17.73
N GLN A 342 2.40 -25.86 -17.35
CA GLN A 342 2.80 -24.51 -17.81
C GLN A 342 2.74 -24.36 -19.33
N SER A 343 3.20 -25.38 -20.08
CA SER A 343 3.20 -25.38 -21.55
C SER A 343 1.80 -25.38 -22.18
N ALA A 344 0.77 -25.73 -21.42
CA ALA A 344 -0.63 -25.70 -21.84
C ALA A 344 -1.35 -24.41 -21.43
N SER A 345 -0.71 -23.55 -20.64
CA SER A 345 -1.22 -22.22 -20.31
C SER A 345 -0.79 -21.22 -21.38
N SER A 346 -1.70 -20.32 -21.74
CA SER A 346 -1.45 -19.25 -22.71
C SER A 346 -1.84 -17.91 -22.11
N ASP A 347 -1.04 -16.88 -22.38
CA ASP A 347 -1.43 -15.50 -22.11
C ASP A 347 -2.50 -15.08 -23.11
N THR A 348 -3.63 -14.61 -22.58
CA THR A 348 -4.68 -13.98 -23.38
C THR A 348 -4.74 -12.50 -23.03
N THR A 349 -5.00 -11.66 -24.04
CA THR A 349 -5.22 -10.23 -23.82
C THR A 349 -6.71 -9.93 -23.97
N GLY A 350 -7.30 -9.35 -22.92
CA GLY A 350 -8.70 -8.92 -22.92
C GLY A 350 -8.85 -7.46 -23.30
N THR A 351 -9.96 -7.12 -23.97
CA THR A 351 -10.38 -5.73 -24.20
C THR A 351 -10.89 -5.14 -22.91
N CYS A 352 -10.55 -3.88 -22.62
CA CYS A 352 -11.03 -3.22 -21.42
C CYS A 352 -12.52 -2.90 -21.48
N PRO A 353 -13.28 -3.15 -20.40
CA PRO A 353 -14.67 -2.70 -20.31
C PRO A 353 -14.74 -1.18 -20.43
N GLY A 354 -15.72 -0.70 -21.20
CA GLY A 354 -16.04 0.72 -21.25
C GLY A 354 -16.87 1.16 -20.05
N ILE A 355 -17.01 2.48 -19.88
CA ILE A 355 -17.81 3.07 -18.81
C ILE A 355 -19.25 2.57 -18.88
N ASN A 356 -19.78 2.15 -17.73
CA ASN A 356 -21.14 1.63 -17.56
C ASN A 356 -21.65 1.88 -16.12
N ALA A 357 -22.78 1.28 -15.75
CA ALA A 357 -23.42 1.50 -14.46
C ALA A 357 -22.60 1.01 -13.25
N THR A 358 -21.65 0.09 -13.44
CA THR A 358 -20.81 -0.51 -12.39
C THR A 358 -19.34 -0.11 -12.50
N LEU A 359 -18.96 0.61 -13.56
CA LEU A 359 -17.60 1.08 -13.80
C LEU A 359 -17.59 2.48 -14.43
N LEU A 360 -17.06 3.46 -13.70
CA LEU A 360 -16.89 4.86 -14.11
C LEU A 360 -15.46 5.18 -14.54
N ALA A 361 -14.67 4.16 -14.89
CA ALA A 361 -13.25 4.30 -15.22
C ALA A 361 -13.03 4.45 -16.74
N SER A 362 -12.31 5.49 -17.13
CA SER A 362 -11.79 5.63 -18.50
C SER A 362 -10.66 4.62 -18.75
N THR A 363 -10.49 4.21 -20.00
CA THR A 363 -9.31 3.44 -20.42
C THR A 363 -8.10 4.33 -20.70
N THR A 364 -8.27 5.66 -20.75
CA THR A 364 -7.16 6.62 -20.79
C THR A 364 -6.56 6.77 -19.39
N LEU A 365 -5.31 6.36 -19.24
CA LEU A 365 -4.57 6.43 -17.98
C LEU A 365 -3.83 7.77 -17.82
N PRO A 366 -3.56 8.24 -16.59
CA PRO A 366 -2.69 9.40 -16.39
C PRO A 366 -1.26 9.14 -16.92
N PRO A 367 -0.51 10.21 -17.26
CA PRO A 367 0.89 10.08 -17.68
C PRO A 367 1.77 9.54 -16.54
N THR A 368 2.96 9.05 -16.88
CA THR A 368 3.97 8.69 -15.90
C THR A 368 4.45 9.96 -15.18
N PRO A 369 4.45 10.01 -13.83
CA PRO A 369 4.93 11.17 -13.09
C PRO A 369 6.41 11.48 -13.38
N ASP A 370 6.71 12.76 -13.63
CA ASP A 370 8.07 13.24 -13.90
C ASP A 370 8.50 14.30 -12.87
N GLU A 371 9.31 13.89 -11.90
CA GLU A 371 9.82 14.76 -10.84
C GLU A 371 10.77 15.84 -11.38
N SER A 372 11.50 15.58 -12.47
CA SER A 372 12.41 16.55 -13.06
C SER A 372 11.64 17.70 -13.72
N VAL A 373 10.55 17.39 -14.42
CA VAL A 373 9.66 18.37 -15.05
C VAL A 373 8.90 19.15 -14.00
N CYS A 374 8.34 18.47 -13.00
CA CYS A 374 7.66 19.15 -11.89
C CYS A 374 8.57 20.12 -11.16
N ASN A 375 9.83 19.74 -10.90
CA ASN A 375 10.82 20.63 -10.31
C ASN A 375 11.22 21.79 -11.24
N CYS A 376 11.37 21.54 -12.54
CA CYS A 376 11.62 22.59 -13.52
C CYS A 376 10.50 23.64 -13.49
N VAL A 377 9.23 23.21 -13.51
CA VAL A 377 8.07 24.11 -13.42
C VAL A 377 8.08 24.87 -12.10
N ASN A 378 8.25 24.18 -10.98
CA ASN A 378 8.25 24.79 -9.65
C ASN A 378 9.34 25.86 -9.47
N GLN A 379 10.49 25.67 -10.12
CA GLN A 379 11.62 26.61 -10.05
C GLN A 379 11.49 27.78 -11.02
N ASN A 380 11.05 27.52 -12.26
CA ASN A 380 11.20 28.49 -13.36
C ASN A 380 9.88 29.13 -13.79
N ALA A 381 8.73 28.49 -13.55
CA ALA A 381 7.44 28.95 -14.02
C ALA A 381 6.52 29.47 -12.91
N LEU A 382 6.78 29.10 -11.65
CA LEU A 382 5.91 29.45 -10.52
C LEU A 382 6.43 30.67 -9.75
N ALA A 383 5.56 31.67 -9.60
CA ALA A 383 5.86 32.91 -8.88
C ALA A 383 5.81 32.75 -7.35
N CYS A 384 4.93 31.87 -6.85
CA CYS A 384 4.82 31.51 -5.45
C CYS A 384 5.36 30.10 -5.22
N ARG A 385 6.08 29.91 -4.11
CA ARG A 385 6.59 28.60 -3.69
C ARG A 385 6.24 28.36 -2.23
N ILE A 386 5.66 27.19 -1.96
CA ILE A 386 5.41 26.79 -0.58
C ILE A 386 6.73 26.58 0.17
N ILE A 387 6.72 26.83 1.47
CA ILE A 387 7.91 26.61 2.31
C ILE A 387 8.04 25.12 2.68
N PRO A 388 9.26 24.62 2.96
CA PRO A 388 9.48 23.21 3.31
C PRO A 388 8.66 22.74 4.53
N ALA A 389 8.46 23.62 5.51
CA ALA A 389 7.66 23.29 6.70
C ALA A 389 6.19 22.98 6.36
N THR A 390 5.62 23.70 5.39
CA THR A 390 4.25 23.48 4.91
C THR A 390 4.17 22.26 3.99
N ALA A 391 5.19 22.02 3.16
CA ALA A 391 5.23 20.88 2.24
C ALA A 391 5.04 19.53 2.96
N ASN A 392 5.51 19.44 4.21
CA ASN A 392 5.40 18.25 5.06
C ASN A 392 4.10 18.20 5.90
N GLN A 393 3.11 19.05 5.60
CA GLN A 393 1.82 19.10 6.31
C GLN A 393 0.67 18.87 5.34
N PRO A 394 0.33 17.60 5.01
CA PRO A 394 -0.69 17.28 4.01
C PRO A 394 -2.04 17.97 4.25
N ALA A 395 -2.49 18.05 5.50
CA ALA A 395 -3.75 18.72 5.85
C ALA A 395 -3.74 20.22 5.51
N VAL A 396 -2.61 20.91 5.73
CA VAL A 396 -2.43 22.33 5.38
C VAL A 396 -2.33 22.49 3.87
N VAL A 397 -1.58 21.62 3.19
CA VAL A 397 -1.46 21.63 1.73
C VAL A 397 -2.81 21.45 1.06
N GLY A 398 -3.61 20.47 1.50
CA GLY A 398 -4.96 20.23 1.00
C GLY A 398 -5.87 21.44 1.22
N SER A 399 -5.96 21.92 2.47
CA SER A 399 -6.82 23.06 2.82
C SER A 399 -6.47 24.33 2.05
N LEU A 400 -5.18 24.63 1.87
CA LEU A 400 -4.74 25.78 1.09
C LEU A 400 -4.97 25.59 -0.41
N THR A 401 -4.91 24.36 -0.91
CA THR A 401 -5.24 24.06 -2.32
C THR A 401 -6.71 24.34 -2.58
N ASP A 402 -7.61 23.81 -1.74
CA ASP A 402 -9.05 24.04 -1.85
C ASP A 402 -9.39 25.53 -1.79
N TYR A 403 -8.83 26.22 -0.80
CA TYR A 403 -9.01 27.66 -0.63
C TYR A 403 -8.55 28.44 -1.87
N THR A 404 -7.35 28.16 -2.37
CA THR A 404 -6.77 28.90 -3.50
C THR A 404 -7.53 28.61 -4.79
N CYS A 405 -7.93 27.36 -5.04
CA CYS A 405 -8.77 27.00 -6.19
C CYS A 405 -10.15 27.67 -6.13
N SER A 406 -10.74 27.84 -4.95
CA SER A 406 -11.97 28.61 -4.77
C SER A 406 -11.80 30.09 -5.12
N LEU A 407 -10.66 30.70 -4.74
CA LEU A 407 -10.33 32.08 -5.14
C LEU A 407 -10.19 32.21 -6.67
N LEU A 408 -9.52 31.27 -7.32
CA LEU A 408 -9.38 31.27 -8.78
C LEU A 408 -10.75 31.19 -9.47
N GLY A 409 -11.59 30.23 -9.06
CA GLY A 409 -12.92 30.05 -9.64
C GLY A 409 -13.87 31.24 -9.42
N SER A 410 -13.71 31.98 -8.33
CA SER A 410 -14.54 33.17 -8.02
C SER A 410 -14.03 34.48 -8.65
N SER A 411 -12.80 34.49 -9.18
CA SER A 411 -12.17 35.71 -9.72
C SER A 411 -12.74 36.21 -11.05
N GLY A 412 -13.51 35.38 -11.77
CA GLY A 412 -14.03 35.70 -13.11
C GLY A 412 -12.93 35.85 -14.18
N SER A 413 -11.69 35.50 -13.86
CA SER A 413 -10.51 35.66 -14.73
C SER A 413 -10.37 34.58 -15.80
N GLY A 414 -11.14 33.49 -15.70
CA GLY A 414 -10.98 32.29 -16.52
C GLY A 414 -9.87 31.35 -16.03
N ALA A 415 -9.12 31.70 -14.97
CA ALA A 415 -8.17 30.79 -14.34
C ALA A 415 -8.86 29.68 -13.55
N SER A 416 -8.29 28.48 -13.62
CA SER A 416 -8.81 27.30 -12.94
C SER A 416 -7.67 26.41 -12.41
N CYS A 417 -8.05 25.44 -11.59
CA CYS A 417 -7.15 24.38 -11.13
C CYS A 417 -7.14 23.16 -12.05
N ASP A 418 -7.69 23.24 -13.27
CA ASP A 418 -7.77 22.11 -14.19
C ASP A 418 -6.38 21.58 -14.57
N VAL A 419 -5.37 22.46 -14.64
CA VAL A 419 -3.96 22.11 -14.93
C VAL A 419 -3.36 21.16 -13.91
N ILE A 420 -3.79 21.22 -12.64
CA ILE A 420 -3.32 20.36 -11.55
C ILE A 420 -4.29 19.23 -11.21
N GLY A 421 -5.47 19.23 -11.83
CA GLY A 421 -6.54 18.26 -11.63
C GLY A 421 -6.46 17.07 -12.58
N GLY A 422 -7.20 16.02 -12.26
CA GLY A 422 -7.37 14.85 -13.12
C GLY A 422 -8.75 14.24 -12.92
N ASN A 423 -9.31 13.66 -13.99
CA ASN A 423 -10.62 13.03 -13.98
C ASN A 423 -10.52 11.64 -14.60
N GLY A 424 -10.51 10.62 -13.75
CA GLY A 424 -10.43 9.22 -14.18
C GLY A 424 -11.68 8.72 -14.92
N THR A 425 -12.82 9.41 -14.84
CA THR A 425 -14.01 9.09 -15.65
C THR A 425 -13.91 9.67 -17.04
N ALA A 426 -13.50 10.92 -17.18
CA ALA A 426 -13.31 11.55 -18.48
C ALA A 426 -12.02 11.08 -19.17
N GLY A 427 -11.06 10.54 -18.41
CA GLY A 427 -9.72 10.23 -18.91
C GLY A 427 -8.93 11.48 -19.27
N THR A 428 -9.16 12.58 -18.55
CA THR A 428 -8.52 13.88 -18.78
C THR A 428 -7.65 14.24 -17.59
N TYR A 429 -6.39 14.59 -17.86
CA TYR A 429 -5.38 14.85 -16.85
C TYR A 429 -4.66 16.14 -17.21
N GLY A 430 -4.65 17.11 -16.30
CA GLY A 430 -3.97 18.38 -16.50
C GLY A 430 -2.45 18.23 -16.63
N GLU A 431 -1.79 19.22 -17.24
CA GLU A 431 -0.36 19.17 -17.53
C GLU A 431 0.55 19.02 -16.29
N LEU A 432 0.03 19.34 -15.10
CA LEU A 432 0.72 19.19 -13.81
C LEU A 432 -0.03 18.25 -12.86
N SER A 433 -0.99 17.45 -13.36
CA SER A 433 -1.79 16.54 -12.53
C SER A 433 -0.95 15.46 -11.86
N PHE A 434 0.22 15.14 -12.41
CA PHE A 434 1.17 14.17 -11.90
C PHE A 434 2.18 14.77 -10.91
N CYS A 435 2.20 16.09 -10.71
CA CYS A 435 3.12 16.69 -9.74
C CYS A 435 2.67 16.46 -8.29
N SER A 436 3.61 16.52 -7.35
CA SER A 436 3.32 16.40 -5.92
C SER A 436 2.30 17.45 -5.44
N PRO A 437 1.50 17.16 -4.40
CA PRO A 437 0.56 18.13 -3.82
C PRO A 437 1.19 19.48 -3.48
N ALA A 438 2.45 19.48 -3.06
CA ALA A 438 3.24 20.68 -2.78
C ALA A 438 3.41 21.59 -4.02
N ILE A 439 3.73 21.00 -5.17
CA ILE A 439 3.91 21.72 -6.43
C ILE A 439 2.56 22.17 -6.99
N LYS A 440 1.52 21.33 -6.86
CA LYS A 440 0.15 21.69 -7.22
C LYS A 440 -0.33 22.93 -6.45
N LEU A 441 -0.05 23.00 -5.15
CA LEU A 441 -0.36 24.19 -4.35
C LEU A 441 0.45 25.41 -4.79
N SER A 442 1.76 25.24 -5.04
CA SER A 442 2.60 26.31 -5.57
C SER A 442 2.06 26.86 -6.90
N TYR A 443 1.51 25.99 -7.76
CA TYR A 443 0.85 26.39 -9.00
C TYR A 443 -0.41 27.22 -8.71
N ALA A 444 -1.32 26.73 -7.87
CA ALA A 444 -2.56 27.44 -7.56
C ALA A 444 -2.28 28.84 -6.98
N MET A 445 -1.31 28.94 -6.06
CA MET A 445 -0.87 30.22 -5.48
C MET A 445 -0.23 31.14 -6.53
N SER A 446 0.54 30.59 -7.47
CA SER A 446 1.15 31.36 -8.56
C SER A 446 0.11 31.87 -9.55
N ALA A 447 -0.88 31.04 -9.91
CA ALA A 447 -2.00 31.46 -10.74
C ALA A 447 -2.77 32.59 -10.06
N TYR A 448 -2.96 32.54 -8.73
CA TYR A 448 -3.58 33.63 -7.98
C TYR A 448 -2.72 34.91 -8.01
N TYR A 449 -1.40 34.77 -7.84
CA TYR A 449 -0.45 35.88 -7.90
C TYR A 449 -0.49 36.64 -9.23
N GLU A 450 -0.69 35.96 -10.37
CA GLU A 450 -0.77 36.61 -11.68
C GLU A 450 -1.91 37.63 -11.77
N PHE A 451 -3.03 37.40 -11.09
CA PHE A 451 -4.14 38.36 -11.01
C PHE A 451 -3.99 39.38 -9.88
N ASN A 452 -3.08 39.12 -8.94
CA ASN A 452 -2.85 39.97 -7.77
C ASN A 452 -1.35 40.16 -7.51
N PRO A 453 -0.58 40.82 -8.40
CA PRO A 453 0.89 40.80 -8.37
C PRO A 453 1.49 41.78 -7.36
N ILE A 454 1.02 41.74 -6.11
CA ILE A 454 1.61 42.49 -4.98
C ILE A 454 2.54 41.59 -4.18
N SER A 455 3.52 42.19 -3.52
CA SER A 455 4.60 41.46 -2.84
C SER A 455 4.14 40.45 -1.77
N THR A 456 2.93 40.62 -1.22
CA THR A 456 2.37 39.78 -0.16
C THR A 456 1.42 38.69 -0.68
N SER A 457 1.12 38.63 -1.98
CA SER A 457 0.13 37.68 -2.52
C SER A 457 0.56 36.23 -2.48
N CYS A 458 1.86 35.96 -2.32
CA CYS A 458 2.35 34.60 -2.11
C CYS A 458 2.43 34.19 -0.63
N ASP A 459 2.07 35.05 0.33
CA ASP A 459 2.30 34.77 1.76
C ASP A 459 1.44 33.59 2.26
N PHE A 460 0.13 33.61 1.96
CA PHE A 460 -0.84 32.59 2.41
C PHE A 460 -0.72 32.23 3.90
N SER A 461 -0.64 33.26 4.75
CA SER A 461 -0.42 33.13 6.20
C SER A 461 0.93 32.52 6.54
N GLY A 462 1.99 32.94 5.84
CA GLY A 462 3.36 32.46 6.00
C GLY A 462 3.64 31.05 5.46
N ASN A 463 2.74 30.47 4.67
CA ASN A 463 2.90 29.12 4.12
C ASN A 463 3.62 29.09 2.77
N ALA A 464 3.76 30.25 2.13
CA ALA A 464 4.47 30.37 0.87
C ALA A 464 5.23 31.70 0.79
N THR A 465 6.14 31.77 -0.16
CA THR A 465 6.99 32.93 -0.40
C THR A 465 7.10 33.21 -1.89
N LEU A 466 7.47 34.45 -2.24
CA LEU A 466 7.81 34.79 -3.61
C LEU A 466 9.07 34.05 -4.04
N ASN A 467 9.00 33.37 -5.18
CA ASN A 467 10.15 32.78 -5.83
C ASN A 467 11.12 33.91 -6.27
N PRO A 468 12.40 33.87 -5.86
CA PRO A 468 13.41 34.83 -6.34
C PRO A 468 13.66 34.74 -7.84
N GLN A 469 13.42 33.57 -8.45
CA GLN A 469 13.57 33.30 -9.88
C GLN A 469 12.23 33.40 -10.64
N ARG A 470 11.22 34.03 -10.04
CA ARG A 470 9.89 34.11 -10.64
C ARG A 470 9.90 34.74 -12.03
N PRO A 471 8.99 34.31 -12.92
CA PRO A 471 8.70 35.01 -14.16
C PRO A 471 8.27 36.47 -13.91
N ASN A 472 8.57 37.38 -14.84
CA ASN A 472 8.17 38.79 -14.73
C ASN A 472 6.69 38.99 -15.13
N THR A 473 6.19 38.15 -16.02
CA THR A 473 4.81 38.20 -16.56
C THR A 473 4.21 36.81 -16.65
N GLY A 474 2.88 36.70 -16.76
CA GLY A 474 2.21 35.41 -17.01
C GLY A 474 2.61 34.77 -18.35
N GLN A 475 3.01 35.57 -19.34
CA GLN A 475 3.56 35.07 -20.60
C GLN A 475 4.93 34.41 -20.40
N ASP A 476 5.79 35.00 -19.56
CA ASP A 476 7.08 34.41 -19.20
C ASP A 476 6.85 33.10 -18.43
N ALA A 477 5.86 33.07 -17.52
CA ALA A 477 5.48 31.89 -16.77
C ALA A 477 5.02 30.75 -17.69
N SER A 478 4.11 31.05 -18.62
CA SER A 478 3.63 30.11 -19.63
C SER A 478 4.77 29.59 -20.51
N THR A 479 5.68 30.47 -20.93
CA THR A 479 6.84 30.09 -21.75
C THR A 479 7.79 29.17 -21.00
N ALA A 480 8.09 29.46 -19.73
CA ALA A 480 8.93 28.61 -18.88
C ALA A 480 8.27 27.26 -18.62
N ALA A 481 6.96 27.23 -18.34
CA ALA A 481 6.21 25.99 -18.17
C ALA A 481 6.26 25.12 -19.43
N SER A 482 5.99 25.67 -20.61
CA SER A 482 6.08 24.93 -21.88
C SER A 482 7.49 24.39 -22.15
N GLN A 483 8.55 25.13 -21.80
CA GLN A 483 9.93 24.66 -21.93
C GLN A 483 10.24 23.47 -21.00
N CYS A 484 9.71 23.47 -19.78
CA CYS A 484 9.82 22.34 -18.88
C CYS A 484 9.01 21.14 -19.38
N LEU A 485 7.75 21.33 -19.75
CA LEU A 485 6.84 20.28 -20.23
C LEU A 485 7.32 19.63 -21.53
N ALA A 486 8.04 20.36 -22.39
CA ALA A 486 8.64 19.82 -23.61
C ALA A 486 9.70 18.73 -23.36
N GLN A 487 10.15 18.53 -22.12
CA GLN A 487 11.07 17.46 -21.74
C GLN A 487 10.35 16.10 -21.58
N ILE A 488 9.03 16.11 -21.38
CA ILE A 488 8.23 14.88 -21.25
C ILE A 488 8.28 14.12 -22.59
N PRO A 489 8.64 12.82 -22.59
CA PRO A 489 8.61 12.00 -23.78
C PRO A 489 7.23 12.02 -24.47
N SER A 490 7.23 11.92 -25.80
CA SER A 490 5.97 11.89 -26.58
C SER A 490 5.05 10.77 -26.08
N GLY A 491 3.79 11.12 -25.79
CA GLY A 491 2.80 10.20 -25.23
C GLY A 491 2.75 10.18 -23.70
N GLY A 492 3.69 10.84 -22.99
CA GLY A 492 3.66 10.98 -21.54
C GLY A 492 3.84 9.68 -20.76
N VAL A 493 4.23 8.59 -21.42
CA VAL A 493 4.48 7.27 -20.82
C VAL A 493 5.95 6.92 -21.06
N PHE A 494 6.67 6.64 -19.98
CA PHE A 494 8.08 6.29 -20.01
C PHE A 494 8.44 5.46 -18.79
N THR A 495 9.65 4.88 -18.77
CA THR A 495 10.13 4.14 -17.62
C THR A 495 10.55 5.11 -16.50
N PRO A 496 9.95 5.03 -15.30
CA PRO A 496 10.38 5.83 -14.15
C PRO A 496 11.87 5.68 -13.88
N THR A 497 12.49 6.75 -13.39
CA THR A 497 13.87 6.70 -12.90
C THR A 497 13.87 6.91 -11.38
N PRO A 498 14.80 6.29 -10.64
CA PRO A 498 14.91 6.51 -9.20
C PRO A 498 15.15 8.00 -8.93
N SER A 499 14.47 8.55 -7.92
CA SER A 499 14.71 9.94 -7.52
C SER A 499 16.15 10.11 -7.04
N ALA A 500 16.86 11.11 -7.58
CA ALA A 500 18.24 11.42 -7.21
C ALA A 500 18.44 11.82 -5.72
N THR A 501 17.36 11.97 -4.96
CA THR A 501 17.33 12.33 -3.54
C THR A 501 17.59 11.15 -2.58
N GLY A 502 17.57 9.90 -3.05
CA GLY A 502 17.80 8.70 -2.21
C GLY A 502 19.25 8.47 -1.72
N SER A 503 20.20 9.35 -2.05
CA SER A 503 21.61 9.23 -1.65
C SER A 503 22.07 10.27 -0.62
N GLN A 504 21.16 10.81 0.20
CA GLN A 504 21.56 11.52 1.41
C GLN A 504 21.52 10.59 2.61
N THR A 505 22.62 9.88 2.83
CA THR A 505 23.02 9.44 4.17
C THR A 505 22.79 10.59 5.15
N ALA A 506 21.85 10.42 6.07
CA ALA A 506 21.70 11.30 7.21
C ALA A 506 23.06 11.44 7.90
N PRO A 507 23.45 12.64 8.39
CA PRO A 507 24.66 12.78 9.17
C PRO A 507 24.52 11.89 10.40
N GLN A 508 25.41 10.90 10.54
CA GLN A 508 25.59 10.15 11.77
C GLN A 508 25.87 11.14 12.91
N THR A 509 24.90 11.37 13.77
CA THR A 509 25.17 11.83 15.14
C THR A 509 25.68 10.63 15.94
N GLY A 510 26.93 10.25 15.65
CA GLY A 510 27.68 9.30 16.45
C GLY A 510 27.93 9.88 17.83
N SER A 511 27.09 9.52 18.81
CA SER A 511 27.48 9.59 20.21
C SER A 511 28.42 8.42 20.48
N SER A 512 29.72 8.67 20.33
CA SER A 512 30.77 7.77 20.77
C SER A 512 30.75 7.71 22.31
N SER A 513 30.07 6.72 22.88
CA SER A 513 30.31 6.32 24.26
C SER A 513 31.33 5.18 24.25
N GLN A 514 32.58 5.55 24.52
CA GLN A 514 33.67 4.62 24.75
C GLN A 514 33.35 3.72 25.94
N SER A 515 33.43 2.42 25.70
CA SER A 515 33.54 1.39 26.72
C SER A 515 34.81 1.63 27.56
N ALA A 516 34.64 1.81 28.86
CA ALA A 516 35.70 1.62 29.85
C ALA A 516 35.18 0.67 30.93
N SER A 517 35.88 -0.45 31.07
CA SER A 517 35.63 -1.54 31.99
C SER A 517 36.13 -1.23 33.41
N ALA A 518 35.28 -1.62 34.38
CA ALA A 518 35.56 -2.08 35.74
C ALA A 518 36.37 -1.21 36.72
N SER A 519 35.77 -0.92 37.88
CA SER A 519 36.24 -1.43 39.21
C SER A 519 35.24 -1.06 40.31
N ALA A 520 34.91 -2.05 41.15
CA ALA A 520 34.04 -1.91 42.31
C ALA A 520 34.80 -1.37 43.54
N SER A 521 34.11 -0.57 44.37
CA SER A 521 34.32 -0.57 45.83
C SER A 521 33.20 0.20 46.55
N ALA A 522 32.71 -0.42 47.62
CA ALA A 522 31.64 0.05 48.51
C ALA A 522 32.04 1.23 49.41
N SER A 523 31.07 2.05 49.84
CA SER A 523 30.74 2.30 51.26
C SER A 523 29.80 3.52 51.49
N SER A 524 28.74 3.22 52.26
CA SER A 524 28.08 4.01 53.33
C SER A 524 27.73 5.51 53.23
N SER A 525 26.44 5.73 53.56
CA SER A 525 25.88 6.68 54.56
C SER A 525 25.55 8.15 54.21
N ALA A 526 24.24 8.41 54.28
CA ALA A 526 23.54 9.39 55.14
C ALA A 526 23.33 10.87 54.71
N SER A 527 22.02 11.21 54.65
CA SER A 527 21.32 12.38 55.23
C SER A 527 21.37 13.78 54.57
N GLY A 528 20.17 14.42 54.53
CA GLY A 528 19.96 15.87 54.41
C GLY A 528 19.05 16.29 53.23
N ALA A 529 17.71 16.31 53.36
CA ALA A 529 16.88 17.42 53.87
C ALA A 529 16.73 18.65 52.93
N ALA A 530 15.56 18.71 52.29
CA ALA A 530 14.62 19.83 52.13
C ALA A 530 15.05 21.27 51.74
N SER A 531 14.46 21.76 50.65
CA SER A 531 13.82 23.10 50.54
C SER A 531 12.97 23.16 49.26
N ARG A 532 11.64 23.00 49.31
CA ARG A 532 10.62 24.06 49.23
C ARG A 532 10.96 25.25 48.31
N GLY A 533 10.23 25.34 47.20
CA GLY A 533 9.99 26.54 46.42
C GLY A 533 8.70 26.34 45.63
N ALA A 534 7.58 26.82 46.19
CA ALA A 534 6.27 26.79 45.60
C ALA A 534 6.05 28.06 44.77
N GLU A 535 5.47 27.94 43.58
CA GLU A 535 4.58 28.96 43.04
C GLU A 535 3.37 28.28 42.40
N LEU A 536 2.22 28.88 42.72
CA LEU A 536 0.86 28.39 42.53
C LEU A 536 0.16 29.30 41.51
N VAL A 537 -1.03 28.86 41.08
CA VAL A 537 -2.09 29.58 40.33
C VAL A 537 -1.97 29.44 38.79
N GLY A 538 -2.97 28.98 38.04
CA GLY A 538 -4.40 28.97 38.33
C GLY A 538 -5.17 27.90 37.56
N SER A 539 -6.07 27.26 38.30
CA SER A 539 -7.05 26.28 37.87
C SER A 539 -8.18 26.90 37.04
N ARG A 540 -8.66 26.17 36.03
CA ARG A 540 -10.07 26.17 35.62
C ARG A 540 -10.54 24.74 35.48
N ALA A 541 -11.30 24.30 36.48
CA ALA A 541 -12.12 23.11 36.43
C ALA A 541 -13.45 23.44 35.74
N VAL A 542 -13.90 22.55 34.85
CA VAL A 542 -15.30 22.43 34.48
C VAL A 542 -15.70 20.98 34.76
N VAL A 543 -16.64 20.84 35.69
CA VAL A 543 -17.34 19.60 36.06
C VAL A 543 -18.67 19.58 35.32
N GLY A 544 -19.06 18.41 34.81
CA GLY A 544 -20.41 18.06 34.42
C GLY A 544 -20.42 17.21 33.15
N LEU A 545 -21.19 16.13 33.01
CA LEU A 545 -22.11 15.45 33.90
C LEU A 545 -22.40 14.11 33.20
N VAL A 546 -22.25 12.99 33.91
CA VAL A 546 -22.59 11.65 33.42
C VAL A 546 -24.11 11.52 33.42
N LEU A 547 -24.71 11.26 32.26
CA LEU A 547 -26.08 10.75 32.15
C LEU A 547 -26.10 9.61 31.13
N GLY A 548 -26.31 8.41 31.66
CA GLY A 548 -26.59 7.23 30.87
C GLY A 548 -28.01 7.28 30.29
N PHE A 549 -28.17 6.74 29.09
CA PHE A 549 -29.44 6.29 28.57
C PHE A 549 -29.29 4.86 28.05
N ILE A 550 -29.92 3.94 28.78
CA ILE A 550 -30.35 2.63 28.32
C ILE A 550 -31.65 2.87 27.55
N GLY A 551 -31.80 2.26 26.36
CA GLY A 551 -33.16 2.00 25.86
C GLY A 551 -33.33 1.70 24.38
N VAL A 552 -33.35 0.40 24.07
CA VAL A 552 -34.34 -0.29 23.22
C VAL A 552 -34.16 -0.27 21.69
N THR A 553 -33.75 -1.46 21.23
CA THR A 553 -34.00 -2.18 19.98
C THR A 553 -35.41 -2.10 19.38
N ILE A 554 -35.52 -1.70 18.11
CA ILE A 554 -36.45 -2.18 17.03
C ILE A 554 -35.77 -1.72 15.71
N GLY A 555 -35.46 -2.48 14.65
CA GLY A 555 -35.98 -3.72 14.10
C GLY A 555 -36.65 -3.47 12.73
N ALA A 556 -35.91 -3.57 11.62
CA ALA A 556 -36.37 -3.87 10.24
C ALA A 556 -35.13 -3.82 9.31
N ALA A 557 -34.57 -4.89 8.73
CA ALA A 557 -35.08 -6.03 7.96
C ALA A 557 -35.56 -5.69 6.54
N ALA A 558 -35.00 -6.45 5.58
CA ALA A 558 -35.37 -6.67 4.18
C ALA A 558 -34.74 -5.70 3.15
N VAL A 559 -34.18 -6.16 2.02
CA VAL A 559 -34.43 -7.38 1.24
C VAL A 559 -33.12 -7.87 0.60
N PHE A 560 -33.02 -9.21 0.55
CA PHE A 560 -31.97 -10.09 0.03
C PHE A 560 -31.35 -9.73 -1.32
#